data_AF-A0A9Q2QN86-F1
#
_entry.id   AF-A0A9Q2QN86-F1
#
_cell.length_a   1.000
_cell.length_b   1.000
_cell.length_c   1.000
_cell.angle_alpha   90.00
_cell.angle_beta   90.00
_cell.angle_gamma   90.00
#
_symmetry.space_group_name_H-M   'P 1'
#
loop_
_entity.id
_entity.type
_entity.pdbx_description
1 polymer ?
#
loop_
_entity_poly.entity_id
_entity_poly.type
_entity_poly.pdbx_seq_one_letter_code
_entity_poly.pdbx_strand_id
1 'polypeptide(L)'
;MSTTDIAPKPASPSPLREKMFQWINKSASYLNVVGLGWLVPLFKILAGDNPKTQLKELWQQAGIPMLGIVAFLTMWAVLAPTVKTSLGTIPGPAQVWEQVEVLWEDHLNEREKEKAFFERQDIRNAKYTAEGRLDKVKDRAYTGKP
;
A
#
# COMPACT_ATOMS: atom_id res chain seq x y z
N MET A 1 49.28 -24.30 46.30
CA MET A 1 49.08 -24.52 44.86
C MET A 1 47.57 -24.47 44.63
N SER A 2 47.03 -23.28 44.37
CA SER A 2 45.59 -23.07 44.18
C SER A 2 45.37 -22.75 42.71
N THR A 3 44.76 -23.69 41.99
CA THR A 3 44.35 -23.51 40.59
C THR A 3 43.10 -22.64 40.56
N THR A 4 43.26 -21.41 40.10
CA THR A 4 42.16 -20.50 39.79
C THR A 4 41.38 -21.07 38.61
N ASP A 5 40.15 -21.48 38.86
CA ASP A 5 39.20 -21.96 37.84
C ASP A 5 38.69 -20.74 37.06
N ILE A 6 39.28 -20.49 35.88
CA ILE A 6 38.88 -19.40 34.99
C ILE A 6 37.67 -19.90 34.20
N ALA A 7 36.47 -19.63 34.70
CA ALA A 7 35.25 -19.79 33.93
C ALA A 7 35.37 -19.02 32.60
N PRO A 8 35.01 -19.61 31.45
CA PRO A 8 35.11 -18.93 30.17
C PRO A 8 34.13 -17.75 30.14
N LYS A 9 34.68 -16.54 29.96
CA LYS A 9 33.93 -15.30 29.73
C LYS A 9 32.96 -15.51 28.56
N PRO A 10 31.66 -15.20 28.70
CA PRO A 10 30.73 -15.35 27.58
C PRO A 10 31.20 -14.47 26.42
N ALA A 11 31.24 -15.06 25.22
CA ALA A 11 31.70 -14.37 24.01
C ALA A 11 30.92 -13.06 23.82
N SER A 12 31.64 -11.93 23.80
CA SER A 12 31.05 -10.62 23.51
C SER A 12 30.41 -10.62 22.12
N PRO A 13 29.28 -9.93 21.91
CA PRO A 13 28.64 -9.87 20.60
C PRO A 13 29.63 -9.35 19.55
N SER A 14 29.60 -9.94 18.34
CA SER A 14 30.49 -9.49 17.26
C SER A 14 30.18 -8.02 16.90
N PRO A 15 31.19 -7.18 16.61
CA PRO A 15 31.00 -5.75 16.35
C PRO A 15 30.10 -5.45 15.14
N LEU A 16 29.97 -6.39 14.18
CA LEU A 16 29.05 -6.27 13.05
C LEU A 16 27.58 -6.34 13.47
N ARG A 17 27.25 -7.26 14.39
CA ARG A 17 25.88 -7.42 14.92
C ARG A 17 25.46 -6.16 15.68
N GLU A 18 26.33 -5.62 16.52
CA GLU A 18 26.05 -4.38 17.27
C GLU A 18 25.78 -3.19 16.34
N LYS A 19 26.60 -3.02 15.29
CA LYS A 19 26.37 -2.00 14.26
C LYS A 19 25.02 -2.18 13.56
N MET A 20 24.65 -3.41 13.21
CA MET A 20 23.34 -3.70 12.62
C MET A 20 22.20 -3.32 13.56
N PHE A 21 22.28 -3.68 14.86
CA PHE A 21 21.26 -3.32 15.85
C PHE A 21 21.13 -1.80 16.04
N GLN A 22 22.25 -1.06 16.06
CA GLN A 22 22.23 0.40 16.13
C GLN A 22 21.51 1.02 14.93
N TRP A 23 21.80 0.52 13.72
CA TRP A 23 21.12 0.96 12.50
C TRP A 23 19.63 0.62 12.52
N ILE A 24 19.25 -0.59 12.93
CA ILE A 24 17.85 -1.01 13.07
C ILE A 24 17.11 -0.09 14.05
N ASN A 25 17.70 0.23 15.20
CA ASN A 25 17.08 1.09 16.21
C ASN A 25 16.93 2.54 15.74
N LYS A 26 17.90 3.07 14.97
CA LYS A 26 17.78 4.40 14.36
C LYS A 26 16.66 4.44 13.33
N SER A 27 16.58 3.44 12.47
CA SER A 27 15.52 3.30 11.47
C SER A 27 14.14 3.04 12.08
N ALA A 28 14.09 2.34 13.21
CA ALA A 28 12.84 2.04 13.92
C ALA A 28 12.06 3.31 14.30
N SER A 29 12.74 4.38 14.71
CA SER A 29 12.07 5.65 15.02
C SER A 29 11.34 6.22 13.79
N TYR A 30 12.00 6.23 12.63
CA TYR A 30 11.37 6.70 11.39
C TYR A 30 10.25 5.77 10.92
N LEU A 31 10.46 4.45 11.00
CA LEU A 31 9.45 3.45 10.64
C LEU A 31 8.20 3.56 11.52
N ASN A 32 8.36 3.83 12.82
CA ASN A 32 7.23 4.03 13.74
C ASN A 32 6.40 5.26 13.37
N VAL A 33 7.03 6.36 12.95
CA VAL A 33 6.33 7.60 12.58
C VAL A 33 5.45 7.40 11.34
N VAL A 34 5.89 6.59 10.39
CA VAL A 34 5.13 6.29 9.16
C VAL A 34 4.19 5.07 9.29
N GLY A 35 4.08 4.49 10.49
CA GLY A 35 3.21 3.33 10.73
C GLY A 35 3.78 1.97 10.28
N LEU A 36 5.06 1.92 9.89
CA LEU A 36 5.78 0.71 9.49
C LEU A 36 6.60 0.08 10.63
N GLY A 37 6.29 0.44 11.89
CA GLY A 37 6.95 -0.08 13.08
C GLY A 37 6.96 -1.60 13.18
N TRP A 38 5.91 -2.25 12.66
CA TRP A 38 5.77 -3.70 12.65
C TRP A 38 6.84 -4.45 11.83
N LEU A 39 7.62 -3.77 10.98
CA LEU A 39 8.76 -4.36 10.28
C LEU A 39 10.01 -4.49 11.17
N VAL A 40 10.10 -3.70 12.23
CA VAL A 40 11.28 -3.66 13.12
C VAL A 40 11.57 -5.01 13.77
N PRO A 41 10.59 -5.75 14.33
CA PRO A 41 10.84 -7.08 14.89
C PRO A 41 11.37 -8.08 13.86
N LEU A 42 10.95 -7.98 12.59
CA LEU A 42 11.46 -8.85 11.52
C LEU A 42 12.95 -8.62 11.27
N PHE A 43 13.38 -7.36 11.20
CA PHE A 43 14.80 -7.03 11.05
C PHE A 43 15.63 -7.45 12.26
N LYS A 44 15.09 -7.35 13.48
CA LYS A 44 15.75 -7.83 14.70
C LYS A 44 15.92 -9.35 14.69
N ILE A 45 14.92 -10.12 14.25
CA ILE A 45 15.04 -11.57 14.08
C ILE A 45 16.14 -11.91 13.07
N LEU A 46 16.17 -11.24 11.92
CA LEU A 46 17.20 -11.44 10.90
C LEU A 46 18.61 -11.09 11.41
N ALA A 47 18.73 -10.10 12.31
CA ALA A 47 19.98 -9.73 12.96
C ALA A 47 20.42 -10.69 14.09
N GLY A 48 19.62 -11.72 14.39
CA GLY A 48 19.93 -12.75 15.38
C GLY A 48 19.45 -12.45 16.80
N ASP A 49 18.47 -11.56 16.96
CA ASP A 49 17.79 -11.31 18.24
C ASP A 49 16.86 -12.47 18.62
N ASN A 50 16.38 -12.50 19.87
CA ASN A 50 15.50 -13.54 20.39
C ASN A 50 14.17 -13.62 19.61
N PRO A 51 13.94 -14.70 18.84
CA PRO A 51 12.75 -14.81 17.99
C PRO A 51 11.44 -14.78 18.78
N LYS A 52 11.41 -15.33 20.00
CA LYS A 52 10.19 -15.40 20.82
C LYS A 52 9.71 -14.00 21.23
N THR A 53 10.64 -13.13 21.61
CA THR A 53 10.34 -11.75 21.99
C THR A 53 9.86 -10.96 20.78
N GLN A 54 10.57 -11.08 19.65
CA GLN A 54 10.25 -10.35 18.42
C GLN A 54 8.93 -10.82 17.79
N LEU A 55 8.61 -12.12 17.86
CA LEU A 55 7.30 -12.63 17.43
C LEU A 55 6.15 -12.10 18.28
N LYS A 56 6.34 -11.97 19.59
CA LYS A 56 5.34 -11.35 20.47
C LYS A 56 5.13 -9.88 20.12
N GLU A 57 6.22 -9.14 19.87
CA GLU A 57 6.16 -7.74 19.45
C GLU A 57 5.44 -7.58 18.10
N LEU A 58 5.78 -8.42 17.12
CA LEU A 58 5.11 -8.49 15.81
C LEU A 58 3.62 -8.82 15.95
N TRP A 59 3.27 -9.78 16.82
CA TRP A 59 1.88 -10.15 17.08
C TRP A 59 1.08 -8.97 17.67
N GLN A 60 1.67 -8.18 18.56
CA GLN A 60 1.02 -7.01 19.13
C GLN A 60 0.90 -5.86 18.12
N GLN A 61 1.94 -5.63 17.31
CA GLN A 61 1.99 -4.50 16.37
C GLN A 61 1.21 -4.74 15.07
N ALA A 62 1.16 -5.99 14.58
CA ALA A 62 0.47 -6.34 13.33
C ALA A 62 -0.63 -7.38 13.53
N GLY A 63 -0.37 -8.45 14.29
CA GLY A 63 -1.32 -9.56 14.46
C GLY A 63 -2.68 -9.14 15.04
N ILE A 64 -2.68 -8.42 16.18
CA ILE A 64 -3.90 -7.95 16.83
C ILE A 64 -4.70 -6.99 15.91
N PRO A 65 -4.10 -5.94 15.31
CA PRO A 65 -4.79 -5.11 14.33
C PRO A 65 -5.37 -5.89 13.15
N MET A 66 -4.61 -6.84 12.58
CA MET A 66 -5.08 -7.67 11.46
C MET A 66 -6.28 -8.54 11.84
N LEU A 67 -6.28 -9.13 13.05
CA LEU A 67 -7.45 -9.84 13.56
C LEU A 67 -8.67 -8.92 13.69
N GLY A 68 -8.48 -7.69 14.15
CA GLY A 68 -9.54 -6.68 14.22
C GLY A 68 -10.14 -6.37 12.84
N ILE A 69 -9.29 -6.19 11.83
CA ILE A 69 -9.71 -5.96 10.44
C ILE A 69 -10.50 -7.15 9.91
N VAL A 70 -10.01 -8.38 10.09
CA VAL A 70 -10.71 -9.59 9.64
C VAL A 70 -12.06 -9.75 10.33
N ALA A 71 -12.11 -9.54 11.65
CA ALA A 71 -13.36 -9.60 12.40
C ALA A 71 -14.35 -8.54 11.91
N PHE A 72 -13.89 -7.31 11.67
CA PHE A 72 -14.71 -6.24 11.12
C PHE A 72 -15.23 -6.58 9.72
N LEU A 73 -14.37 -7.01 8.80
CA LEU A 73 -14.77 -7.38 7.44
C LEU A 73 -15.77 -8.52 7.43
N THR A 74 -15.58 -9.51 8.31
CA THR A 74 -16.52 -10.63 8.46
C THR A 74 -17.87 -10.13 8.96
N MET A 75 -17.88 -9.32 10.02
CA MET A 75 -19.09 -8.73 10.57
C MET A 75 -19.80 -7.86 9.52
N TRP A 76 -19.05 -7.03 8.78
CA TRP A 76 -19.59 -6.20 7.71
C TRP A 76 -20.19 -7.03 6.58
N ALA A 77 -19.50 -8.08 6.13
CA ALA A 77 -19.99 -8.98 5.09
C ALA A 77 -21.30 -9.68 5.48
N VAL A 78 -21.46 -10.05 6.76
CA VAL A 78 -22.68 -10.69 7.26
C VAL A 78 -23.81 -9.68 7.48
N LEU A 79 -23.50 -8.50 8.02
CA LEU A 79 -24.52 -7.53 8.43
C LEU A 79 -25.00 -6.62 7.29
N ALA A 80 -24.15 -6.28 6.31
CA ALA A 80 -24.52 -5.34 5.24
C ALA A 80 -25.79 -5.76 4.47
N PRO A 81 -25.95 -7.02 4.02
CA PRO A 81 -27.14 -7.43 3.25
C PRO A 81 -28.43 -7.43 4.07
N THR A 82 -28.35 -7.38 5.40
CA THR A 82 -29.52 -7.38 6.28
C THR A 82 -30.27 -6.04 6.26
N VAL A 83 -29.58 -4.95 5.88
CA VAL A 83 -30.18 -3.62 5.77
C VAL A 83 -30.83 -3.47 4.41
N LYS A 84 -32.17 -3.48 4.39
CA LYS A 84 -32.98 -3.33 3.18
C LYS A 84 -33.33 -1.86 2.96
N THR A 85 -33.02 -1.35 1.78
CA THR A 85 -33.37 0.00 1.33
C THR A 85 -34.30 -0.08 0.11
N SER A 86 -34.89 1.05 -0.31
CA SER A 86 -35.73 1.11 -1.50
C SER A 86 -35.00 0.77 -2.80
N LEU A 87 -33.66 0.89 -2.82
CA LEU A 87 -32.80 0.61 -3.98
C LEU A 87 -32.15 -0.78 -3.94
N GLY A 88 -32.42 -1.57 -2.90
CA GLY A 88 -31.80 -2.88 -2.68
C GLY A 88 -31.13 -2.99 -1.31
N THR A 89 -30.19 -3.91 -1.16
CA THR A 89 -29.44 -4.13 0.08
C THR A 89 -28.11 -3.38 0.07
N ILE A 90 -27.60 -3.02 1.24
CA ILE A 90 -26.26 -2.42 1.34
C ILE A 90 -25.21 -3.45 0.89
N PRO A 91 -24.25 -3.08 0.02
CA PRO A 91 -23.24 -4.00 -0.46
C PRO A 91 -22.22 -4.36 0.62
N GLY A 92 -21.78 -5.61 0.61
CA GLY A 92 -20.67 -6.10 1.44
C GLY A 92 -19.29 -5.77 0.85
N PRO A 93 -18.20 -6.08 1.57
CA PRO A 93 -16.83 -5.72 1.16
C PRO A 93 -16.44 -6.25 -0.23
N ALA A 94 -16.80 -7.49 -0.55
CA ALA A 94 -16.48 -8.09 -1.85
C ALA A 94 -17.19 -7.39 -3.02
N GLN A 95 -18.46 -7.00 -2.82
CA GLN A 95 -19.23 -6.27 -3.83
C GLN A 95 -18.69 -4.85 -4.02
N VAL A 96 -18.27 -4.19 -2.93
CA VAL A 96 -17.60 -2.89 -3.03
C VAL A 96 -16.28 -3.02 -3.79
N TRP A 97 -15.52 -4.09 -3.59
CA TRP A 97 -14.28 -4.33 -4.31
C TRP A 97 -14.49 -4.52 -5.81
N GLU A 98 -15.50 -5.30 -6.21
CA GLU A 98 -15.88 -5.46 -7.62
C GLU A 98 -16.21 -4.12 -8.29
N GLN A 99 -16.92 -3.23 -7.59
CA GLN A 99 -17.21 -1.88 -8.10
C GLN A 99 -15.95 -1.03 -8.26
N VAL A 100 -14.94 -1.21 -7.40
CA VAL A 100 -13.65 -0.51 -7.55
C VAL A 100 -12.93 -0.96 -8.83
N GLU A 101 -12.95 -2.25 -9.16
CA GLU A 101 -12.34 -2.77 -10.38
C GLU A 101 -13.02 -2.18 -11.63
N VAL A 102 -14.36 -2.17 -11.65
CA VAL A 102 -15.13 -1.55 -12.75
C VAL A 102 -14.80 -0.07 -12.91
N LEU A 103 -14.75 0.69 -11.80
CA LEU A 103 -14.41 2.11 -11.84
C LEU A 103 -12.99 2.36 -12.33
N TRP A 104 -12.05 1.46 -11.99
CA TRP A 104 -10.68 1.54 -12.48
C TRP A 104 -10.59 1.29 -13.97
N GLU A 105 -11.30 0.27 -14.49
CA GLU A 105 -11.38 0.00 -15.92
C GLU A 105 -12.01 1.17 -16.68
N ASP A 106 -13.10 1.73 -16.15
CA ASP A 106 -13.73 2.92 -16.73
C ASP A 106 -12.78 4.12 -16.77
N HIS A 107 -11.97 4.32 -15.71
CA HIS A 107 -10.95 5.37 -15.69
C HIS A 107 -9.91 5.17 -16.81
N LEU A 108 -9.39 3.95 -16.98
CA LEU A 108 -8.43 3.65 -18.04
C LEU A 108 -9.03 3.89 -19.43
N ASN A 109 -10.25 3.42 -19.66
CA ASN A 109 -10.96 3.61 -20.93
C ASN A 109 -11.20 5.10 -21.24
N GLU A 110 -11.52 5.89 -20.22
CA GLU A 110 -11.75 7.32 -20.39
C GLU A 110 -10.47 8.07 -20.74
N ARG A 111 -9.34 7.68 -20.14
CA ARG A 111 -8.01 8.21 -20.48
C ARG A 111 -7.60 7.89 -21.92
N GLU A 112 -7.95 6.70 -22.42
CA GLU A 112 -7.70 6.34 -23.82
C GLU A 112 -8.55 7.18 -24.78
N LYS A 113 -9.83 7.38 -24.49
CA LYS A 113 -10.72 8.23 -25.30
C LYS A 113 -10.25 9.68 -25.35
N GLU A 114 -9.79 10.21 -24.22
CA GLU A 114 -9.20 11.54 -24.13
C GLU A 114 -7.99 11.67 -25.06
N LYS A 115 -7.05 10.72 -24.98
CA LYS A 115 -5.87 10.70 -25.86
C LYS A 115 -6.27 10.65 -27.34
N ALA A 116 -7.20 9.76 -27.69
CA ALA A 116 -7.68 9.61 -29.05
C ALA A 116 -8.44 10.85 -29.55
N PHE A 117 -9.12 11.57 -28.66
CA PHE A 117 -9.77 12.84 -28.99
C PHE A 117 -8.75 13.91 -29.39
N PHE A 118 -7.70 14.09 -28.60
CA PHE A 118 -6.63 15.05 -28.90
C PHE A 118 -5.88 14.67 -30.17
N GLU A 119 -5.56 13.39 -30.36
CA GLU A 119 -4.93 12.92 -31.61
C GLU A 119 -5.79 13.25 -32.85
N ARG A 120 -7.10 13.00 -32.79
CA ARG A 120 -8.01 13.38 -33.88
C ARG A 120 -8.11 14.89 -34.08
N GLN A 121 -7.97 15.68 -33.01
CA GLN A 121 -7.96 17.13 -33.09
C GLN A 121 -6.69 17.63 -33.78
N ASP A 122 -5.53 17.12 -33.39
CA ASP A 122 -4.23 17.47 -33.96
C ASP A 122 -4.19 17.13 -35.45
N ILE A 123 -4.66 15.94 -35.84
CA ILE A 123 -4.74 15.54 -37.25
C ILE A 123 -5.63 16.49 -38.06
N ARG A 124 -6.80 16.88 -37.54
CA ARG A 124 -7.70 17.83 -38.23
C ARG A 124 -7.09 19.21 -38.32
N ASN A 125 -6.47 19.70 -37.25
CA ASN A 125 -5.85 21.01 -37.19
C ASN A 125 -4.64 21.09 -38.12
N ALA A 126 -3.82 20.04 -38.20
CA ALA A 126 -2.72 19.93 -39.14
C ALA A 126 -3.21 20.00 -40.60
N LYS A 127 -4.31 19.30 -40.93
CA LYS A 127 -4.92 19.35 -42.27
C LYS A 127 -5.42 20.75 -42.63
N TYR A 128 -6.13 21.43 -41.73
CA TYR A 128 -6.58 22.80 -41.99
C TYR A 128 -5.42 23.78 -42.14
N THR A 129 -4.34 23.59 -41.37
CA THR A 129 -3.11 24.40 -41.49
C THR A 129 -2.47 24.20 -42.86
N ALA A 130 -2.34 22.95 -43.33
CA ALA A 130 -1.79 22.64 -44.65
C ALA A 130 -2.64 23.18 -45.81
N GLU A 131 -3.97 23.23 -45.65
CA GLU A 131 -4.91 23.82 -46.62
C GLU A 131 -4.97 25.36 -46.56
N GLY A 132 -4.23 26.02 -45.65
CA GLY A 132 -4.25 27.47 -45.45
C GLY A 132 -5.51 28.01 -44.77
N ARG A 133 -6.32 27.13 -44.16
CA ARG A 133 -7.63 27.45 -43.54
C ARG A 133 -7.49 27.68 -42.03
N LEU A 134 -6.67 28.67 -41.68
CA LEU A 134 -6.29 28.94 -40.28
C LEU A 134 -7.50 29.32 -39.40
N ASP A 135 -8.56 29.88 -39.97
CA ASP A 135 -9.83 30.20 -39.30
C ASP A 135 -10.54 28.96 -38.73
N LYS A 136 -10.22 27.76 -39.23
CA LYS A 136 -10.85 26.50 -38.84
C LYS A 136 -10.07 25.71 -37.79
N VAL A 137 -8.82 26.07 -37.50
CA VAL A 137 -8.01 25.44 -36.46
C VAL A 137 -8.60 25.83 -35.11
N LYS A 138 -9.04 24.82 -34.33
CA LYS A 138 -9.66 25.04 -33.02
C LYS A 138 -9.21 23.98 -32.04
N ASP A 139 -8.76 24.41 -30.87
CA ASP A 139 -8.50 23.54 -29.75
C ASP A 139 -9.72 23.47 -28.85
N ARG A 140 -10.21 22.24 -28.65
CA ARG A 140 -11.36 21.96 -27.79
C ARG A 140 -10.88 21.16 -26.59
N ALA A 141 -11.44 21.47 -25.44
CA ALA A 141 -11.26 20.65 -24.25
C ALA A 141 -12.02 19.32 -24.41
N TYR A 142 -11.44 18.25 -23.87
CA TYR A 142 -12.15 16.98 -23.71
C TYR A 142 -13.11 17.10 -22.53
N THR A 143 -14.41 16.87 -22.76
CA THR A 143 -15.44 17.06 -21.73
C THR A 143 -15.77 15.79 -20.94
N GLY A 144 -15.27 14.62 -21.38
CA GLY A 144 -15.42 13.33 -20.70
C GLY A 144 -16.85 12.86 -20.41
N LYS A 145 -16.97 11.74 -19.69
CA LYS A 145 -18.20 11.38 -18.96
C LYS A 145 -18.32 12.24 -17.68
N PRO A 146 -19.53 12.72 -17.32
CA PRO A 146 -19.77 13.47 -16.09
C PRO A 146 -19.63 12.60 -14.83
#